data_AF-A0A5E8AG36-F1
#
_entry.id   AF-A0A5E8AG36-F1
#
_cell.length_a   1.000
_cell.length_b   1.000
_cell.length_c   1.000
_cell.angle_alpha   90.00
_cell.angle_beta   90.00
_cell.angle_gamma   90.00
#
_symmetry.space_group_name_H-M   'P 1'
#
loop_
_entity.id
_entity.type
_entity.pdbx_description
1 polymer ?
#
loop_
_entity_poly.entity_id
_entity_poly.type
_entity_poly.pdbx_seq_one_letter_code
_entity_poly.pdbx_strand_id
1 'polypeptide(L)'
;MSDFVLDPRLERDSTLLMKLGLCQLRLMEDSRWPWVLLVPQRSGISEIFEMTPLDQTMLTFETAIAAKAVKQASCCLKINVGALGNQVRQFHLHIIARDEGDPAWPGPVWGHGQAKPWATSARAEFTERLLEAL
;
A
#
# COMPACT_ATOMS: atom_id res chain seq x y z
N MET A 1 -17.38 1.63 -18.32
CA MET A 1 -16.28 2.51 -17.84
C MET A 1 -16.40 2.52 -16.33
N SER A 2 -15.33 2.27 -15.57
CA SER A 2 -15.44 2.33 -14.12
C SER A 2 -15.43 3.79 -13.68
N ASP A 3 -16.46 4.23 -12.95
CA ASP A 3 -16.55 5.56 -12.33
C ASP A 3 -15.62 5.67 -11.11
N PHE A 4 -14.45 5.04 -11.17
CA PHE A 4 -13.48 5.03 -10.10
C PHE A 4 -12.80 6.40 -10.03
N VAL A 5 -12.90 7.03 -8.86
CA VAL A 5 -12.17 8.25 -8.49
C VAL A 5 -11.45 7.97 -7.19
N LEU A 6 -10.15 8.26 -7.14
CA LEU A 6 -9.35 8.10 -5.93
C LEU A 6 -9.74 9.16 -4.89
N ASP A 7 -9.83 8.78 -3.62
CA ASP A 7 -10.06 9.72 -2.52
C ASP A 7 -8.92 10.76 -2.49
N PRO A 8 -9.23 12.06 -2.45
CA PRO A 8 -8.21 13.12 -2.46
C PRO A 8 -7.15 13.00 -1.36
N ARG A 9 -7.47 12.37 -0.23
CA ARG A 9 -6.50 12.14 0.84
C ARG A 9 -5.50 11.05 0.46
N LEU A 10 -5.96 9.96 -0.18
CA LEU A 10 -5.06 8.94 -0.72
C LEU A 10 -4.20 9.51 -1.85
N GLU A 11 -4.77 10.38 -2.69
CA GLU A 11 -4.03 11.05 -3.75
C GLU A 11 -2.92 11.95 -3.20
N ARG A 12 -3.22 12.74 -2.16
CA ARG A 12 -2.26 13.62 -1.50
C ARG A 12 -1.17 12.86 -0.76
N ASP A 13 -1.54 11.82 -0.03
CA ASP A 13 -0.64 11.13 0.90
C ASP A 13 0.12 9.95 0.23
N SER A 14 -0.11 9.69 -1.06
CA SER A 14 0.59 8.62 -1.76
C SER A 14 0.80 8.90 -3.24
N THR A 15 1.89 8.39 -3.81
CA THR A 15 2.15 8.47 -5.24
C THR A 15 1.78 7.18 -5.96
N LEU A 16 1.11 7.28 -7.12
CA LEU A 16 0.87 6.16 -8.02
C LEU A 16 2.19 5.61 -8.58
N LEU A 17 2.44 4.31 -8.38
CA LEU A 17 3.57 3.62 -9.01
C LEU A 17 3.14 2.96 -10.32
N MET A 18 2.07 2.16 -10.27
CA MET A 18 1.50 1.51 -11.44
C MET A 18 0.06 1.07 -11.20
N LYS A 19 -0.59 0.59 -12.26
CA LYS A 19 -1.89 -0.09 -12.19
C LYS A 19 -1.67 -1.57 -12.40
N LEU A 20 -2.16 -2.38 -11.47
CA LEU A 20 -2.29 -3.83 -11.61
C LEU A 20 -3.61 -4.13 -12.35
N GLY A 21 -4.08 -5.39 -12.28
CA GLY A 21 -5.35 -5.78 -12.91
C GLY A 21 -6.56 -5.14 -12.21
N LEU A 22 -6.60 -5.21 -10.88
CA LEU A 22 -7.65 -4.63 -10.04
C LEU A 22 -7.19 -3.33 -9.38
N CYS A 23 -6.01 -3.33 -8.74
CA CYS A 23 -5.59 -2.23 -7.87
C CYS A 23 -4.68 -1.20 -8.55
N GLN A 24 -4.75 0.04 -8.10
CA GLN A 24 -3.58 0.92 -8.13
C GLN A 24 -2.60 0.49 -7.05
N LEU A 25 -1.32 0.37 -7.41
CA LEU A 25 -0.23 0.25 -6.45
C LEU A 25 0.34 1.64 -6.19
N ARG A 26 0.33 2.08 -4.94
CA ARG A 26 0.74 3.44 -4.55
C ARG A 26 1.77 3.40 -3.43
N LEU A 27 2.76 4.29 -3.46
CA LEU A 27 3.76 4.47 -2.41
C LEU A 27 3.27 5.52 -1.42
N MET A 28 3.21 5.19 -0.13
CA MET A 28 2.87 6.16 0.93
C MET A 28 4.00 7.20 1.08
N GLU A 29 3.64 8.47 1.24
CA GLU A 29 4.58 9.57 1.52
C GLU A 29 5.03 9.58 3.00
N ASP A 30 5.53 8.44 3.46
CA ASP A 30 6.13 8.27 4.78
C ASP A 30 7.35 7.34 4.70
N SER A 31 8.53 7.93 4.62
CA SER A 31 9.79 7.21 4.44
C SER A 31 10.28 6.46 5.68
N ARG A 32 9.53 6.52 6.78
CA ARG A 32 9.86 5.79 8.02
C ARG A 32 9.72 4.28 7.84
N TRP A 33 8.89 3.83 6.89
CA TRP A 33 8.74 2.43 6.52
C TRP A 33 8.55 2.32 5.00
N PRO A 34 9.09 1.29 4.34
CA PRO A 34 8.67 0.94 2.99
C PRO A 34 7.20 0.49 3.00
N TRP A 35 6.31 1.38 2.58
CA TRP A 35 4.86 1.24 2.74
C TRP A 35 4.13 1.54 1.44
N VAL A 36 3.45 0.53 0.90
CA VAL A 36 2.59 0.66 -0.27
C VAL A 36 1.11 0.42 0.06
N LEU A 37 0.25 0.97 -0.79
CA LEU A 37 -1.20 0.78 -0.78
C LEU A 37 -1.63 0.04 -2.04
N LEU A 38 -2.57 -0.88 -1.88
CA LEU A 38 -3.40 -1.37 -2.98
C LEU A 38 -4.78 -0.70 -2.89
N VAL A 39 -5.18 -0.02 -3.97
CA VAL A 39 -6.50 0.63 -4.08
C VAL A 39 -7.28 0.01 -5.25
N PRO A 40 -8.23 -0.90 -5.01
CA PRO A 40 -9.07 -1.49 -6.04
C PRO A 40 -9.81 -0.43 -6.85
N GLN A 41 -9.76 -0.54 -8.17
CA GLN A 41 -10.41 0.41 -9.08
C GLN A 41 -11.91 0.09 -9.23
N ARG A 42 -12.65 0.17 -8.11
CA ARG A 42 -14.10 -0.01 -8.00
C ARG A 42 -14.70 1.19 -7.27
N SER A 43 -15.81 1.70 -7.77
CA SER A 43 -16.49 2.85 -7.15
C SER A 43 -17.33 2.40 -5.96
N GLY A 44 -17.38 3.22 -4.91
CA GLY A 44 -18.27 3.02 -3.77
C GLY A 44 -17.93 1.85 -2.82
N ILE A 45 -16.76 1.22 -2.97
CA ILE A 45 -16.34 0.11 -2.11
C ILE A 45 -15.59 0.66 -0.89
N SER A 46 -16.03 0.23 0.28
CA SER A 46 -15.43 0.54 1.59
C SER A 46 -14.91 -0.69 2.32
N GLU A 47 -15.47 -1.87 2.04
CA GLU A 47 -15.13 -3.14 2.68
C GLU A 47 -14.83 -4.25 1.67
N ILE A 48 -14.03 -5.25 2.07
CA ILE A 48 -13.67 -6.39 1.19
C ILE A 48 -14.92 -7.14 0.72
N PHE A 49 -15.89 -7.36 1.62
CA PHE A 49 -17.09 -8.14 1.32
C PHE A 49 -18.06 -7.46 0.36
N GLU A 50 -17.90 -6.15 0.09
CA GLU A 50 -18.69 -5.42 -0.90
C GLU A 50 -18.20 -5.65 -2.33
N MET A 51 -16.97 -6.16 -2.49
CA MET A 51 -16.42 -6.53 -3.79
C MET A 51 -17.06 -7.81 -4.32
N THR A 52 -17.07 -7.96 -5.65
CA THR A 52 -17.46 -9.23 -6.26
C THR A 52 -16.53 -10.36 -5.79
N PRO A 53 -16.98 -11.64 -5.75
CA PRO A 53 -16.10 -12.76 -5.38
C PRO A 53 -14.83 -12.85 -6.23
N LEU A 54 -14.92 -12.48 -7.51
CA LEU A 54 -13.78 -12.42 -8.41
C LEU A 54 -12.81 -11.30 -8.00
N ASP A 55 -13.31 -10.12 -7.66
CA ASP A 55 -12.49 -9.01 -7.19
C ASP A 55 -11.82 -9.33 -5.84
N GLN A 56 -12.50 -10.00 -4.91
CA GLN A 56 -11.90 -10.46 -3.64
C GLN A 56 -10.75 -11.45 -3.90
N THR A 57 -10.94 -12.35 -4.86
CA THR A 57 -9.92 -13.30 -5.31
C THR A 57 -8.73 -12.55 -5.92
N MET A 58 -8.99 -11.61 -6.82
CA MET A 58 -7.95 -10.80 -7.45
C MET A 58 -7.18 -9.95 -6.43
N LEU A 59 -7.87 -9.32 -5.48
CA LEU A 59 -7.25 -8.57 -4.39
C LEU A 59 -6.29 -9.44 -3.59
N THR A 60 -6.66 -10.70 -3.33
CA THR A 60 -5.82 -11.66 -2.61
C THR A 60 -4.53 -11.96 -3.39
N PHE A 61 -4.64 -12.21 -4.70
CA PHE A 61 -3.47 -12.45 -5.56
C PHE A 61 -2.55 -11.22 -5.66
N GLU A 62 -3.12 -10.04 -5.90
CA GLU A 62 -2.34 -8.80 -5.99
C GLU A 62 -1.68 -8.45 -4.66
N THR A 63 -2.36 -8.69 -3.53
CA THR A 63 -1.78 -8.52 -2.19
C THR A 63 -0.58 -9.43 -1.99
N ALA A 64 -0.67 -10.71 -2.39
CA ALA A 64 0.43 -11.66 -2.25
C ALA A 64 1.65 -11.28 -3.11
N ILE A 65 1.41 -10.87 -4.37
CA ILE A 65 2.45 -10.41 -5.30
C ILE A 65 3.15 -9.16 -4.74
N ALA A 66 2.38 -8.13 -4.40
CA ALA A 66 2.93 -6.88 -3.88
C ALA A 66 3.65 -7.07 -2.52
N ALA A 67 3.10 -7.88 -1.61
CA ALA A 67 3.75 -8.18 -0.33
C ALA A 67 5.10 -8.88 -0.51
N LYS A 68 5.18 -9.84 -1.44
CA LYS A 68 6.43 -10.53 -1.78
C LYS A 68 7.45 -9.54 -2.37
N ALA A 69 7.04 -8.72 -3.32
CA ALA A 69 7.88 -7.72 -3.95
C ALA A 69 8.43 -6.69 -2.94
N VAL A 70 7.56 -6.15 -2.07
CA VAL A 70 7.96 -5.24 -0.98
C VAL A 70 8.98 -5.90 -0.07
N LYS A 71 8.79 -7.17 0.31
CA LYS A 71 9.75 -7.89 1.15
C LYS A 71 11.10 -8.06 0.46
N GLN A 72 11.12 -8.35 -0.82
CA GLN A 72 12.36 -8.48 -1.61
C GLN A 72 13.08 -7.13 -1.76
N ALA A 73 12.35 -6.07 -2.11
CA ALA A 73 12.92 -4.74 -2.38
C ALA A 73 13.44 -4.02 -1.12
N SER A 74 12.90 -4.35 0.05
CA SER A 74 13.30 -3.78 1.35
C SER A 74 14.23 -4.67 2.16
N CYS A 75 14.37 -5.95 1.81
CA CYS A 75 15.03 -6.97 2.62
C CYS A 75 14.48 -7.07 4.07
N CYS A 76 13.25 -6.62 4.33
CA CYS A 76 12.71 -6.55 5.67
C CYS A 76 12.46 -7.92 6.30
N LEU A 77 12.46 -7.95 7.62
CA LEU A 77 12.14 -9.14 8.42
C LEU A 77 10.70 -9.59 8.21
N LYS A 78 9.72 -8.67 8.26
CA LYS A 78 8.29 -9.01 8.28
C LYS A 78 7.44 -8.04 7.45
N ILE A 79 6.41 -8.59 6.81
CA ILE A 79 5.34 -7.79 6.19
C ILE A 79 4.15 -7.68 7.14
N ASN A 80 3.60 -6.48 7.28
CA ASN A 80 2.27 -6.23 7.84
C ASN A 80 1.31 -5.92 6.69
N VAL A 81 0.11 -6.49 6.77
CA VAL A 81 -0.98 -6.24 5.84
C VAL A 81 -2.21 -5.84 6.64
N GLY A 82 -2.93 -4.80 6.20
CA GLY A 82 -4.14 -4.37 6.88
C GLY A 82 -5.10 -3.57 6.01
N ALA A 83 -6.39 -3.83 6.14
CA ALA A 83 -7.47 -2.97 5.66
C ALA A 83 -8.16 -2.38 6.89
N LEU A 84 -8.16 -1.05 7.02
CA LEU A 84 -8.69 -0.35 8.20
C LEU A 84 -9.84 0.58 7.83
N GLY A 85 -9.57 1.64 7.09
CA GLY A 85 -10.63 2.50 6.53
C GLY A 85 -11.36 3.43 7.51
N ASN A 86 -10.91 3.56 8.76
CA ASN A 86 -11.61 4.39 9.77
C ASN A 86 -11.70 5.89 9.40
N GLN A 87 -10.63 6.44 8.82
CA GLN A 87 -10.57 7.86 8.39
C GLN A 87 -10.90 8.05 6.92
N VAL A 88 -10.31 7.24 6.04
CA VAL A 88 -10.59 7.22 4.61
C VAL A 88 -11.42 5.99 4.29
N ARG A 89 -12.69 6.18 3.92
CA ARG A 89 -13.64 5.08 3.72
C ARG A 89 -13.45 4.32 2.42
N GLN A 90 -12.90 4.96 1.38
CA GLN A 90 -12.58 4.25 0.15
C GLN A 90 -11.64 3.09 0.47
N PHE A 91 -12.01 1.88 0.04
CA PHE A 91 -11.24 0.70 0.35
C PHE A 91 -9.80 0.83 -0.17
N HIS A 92 -8.86 0.59 0.74
CA HIS A 92 -7.44 0.49 0.44
C HIS A 92 -6.80 -0.48 1.42
N LEU A 93 -5.79 -1.19 0.94
CA LEU A 93 -5.09 -2.21 1.70
C LEU A 93 -3.62 -1.83 1.84
N HIS A 94 -3.15 -1.76 3.07
CA HIS A 94 -1.78 -1.40 3.41
C HIS A 94 -0.88 -2.62 3.33
N ILE A 95 0.32 -2.47 2.76
CA ILE A 95 1.39 -3.47 2.77
C ILE A 95 2.66 -2.75 3.23
N ILE A 96 3.20 -3.16 4.37
CA ILE A 96 4.25 -2.44 5.08
C ILE A 96 5.39 -3.39 5.43
N ALA A 97 6.61 -3.03 5.02
CA ALA A 97 7.86 -3.66 5.46
C ALA A 97 8.19 -3.26 6.90
N ARG A 98 8.53 -4.23 7.74
CA ARG A 98 8.80 -4.08 9.18
C ARG A 98 10.09 -4.78 9.57
N ASP A 99 10.82 -4.15 10.48
CA ASP A 99 12.09 -4.64 11.02
C ASP A 99 12.17 -4.37 12.52
N GLU A 100 12.93 -5.21 13.22
CA GLU A 100 13.26 -4.93 14.62
C GLU A 100 14.01 -3.59 14.71
N GLY A 101 13.54 -2.70 15.57
CA GLY A 101 14.10 -1.35 15.71
C GLY A 101 13.55 -0.31 14.74
N ASP A 102 12.61 -0.67 13.86
CA ASP A 102 11.83 0.35 13.15
C ASP A 102 11.03 1.23 14.14
N PRO A 103 10.65 2.46 13.77
CA PRO A 103 10.15 3.44 14.74
C PRO A 103 8.96 2.98 15.59
N ALA A 104 8.14 2.06 15.09
CA ALA A 104 6.96 1.57 15.77
C ALA A 104 7.06 0.10 16.22
N TRP A 105 8.19 -0.58 16.07
CA TRP A 105 8.31 -2.00 16.41
C TRP A 105 8.11 -2.25 17.93
N PRO A 106 7.38 -3.31 18.36
CA PRO A 106 6.60 -4.27 17.57
C PRO A 106 5.14 -3.84 17.32
N GLY A 107 4.77 -2.62 17.69
CA GLY A 107 3.45 -2.04 17.52
C GLY A 107 3.09 -1.66 16.08
N PRO A 108 1.87 -1.13 15.89
CA PRO A 108 1.37 -0.69 14.59
C PRO A 108 2.02 0.63 14.14
N VAL A 109 2.21 0.78 12.82
CA VAL A 109 2.66 2.05 12.22
C VAL A 109 1.58 3.12 12.21
N TRP A 110 0.30 2.72 12.17
CA TRP A 110 -0.83 3.63 12.06
C TRP A 110 -0.98 4.47 13.33
N GLY A 111 -0.97 5.80 13.17
CA GLY A 111 -1.06 6.75 14.28
C GLY A 111 0.23 6.91 15.09
N HIS A 112 1.32 6.26 14.69
CA HIS A 112 2.61 6.40 15.34
C HIS A 112 3.38 7.58 14.74
N GLY A 113 3.63 8.63 15.53
CA GLY A 113 4.48 9.78 15.16
C GLY A 113 3.97 10.60 13.97
N GLN A 114 4.87 11.35 13.33
CA GLN A 114 4.59 12.19 12.15
C GLN A 114 5.29 11.63 10.91
N ALA A 115 4.61 11.66 9.77
CA ALA A 115 5.14 11.19 8.50
C ALA A 115 6.40 11.97 8.09
N LYS A 116 7.37 11.29 7.50
CA LYS A 116 8.58 11.91 6.95
C LYS A 116 8.58 11.80 5.43
N PRO A 117 8.81 12.90 4.69
CA PRO A 117 8.87 12.83 3.24
C PRO A 117 10.09 12.01 2.81
N TRP A 118 9.96 11.32 1.69
CA TRP A 118 11.10 10.63 1.10
C TRP A 118 12.13 11.62 0.55
N ALA A 119 13.42 11.30 0.74
CA ALA A 119 14.46 11.88 -0.10
C ALA A 119 14.28 11.39 -1.55
N THR A 120 14.48 12.26 -2.53
CA THR A 120 14.22 11.95 -3.96
C THR A 120 14.98 10.72 -4.44
N SER A 121 16.25 10.57 -4.06
CA SER A 121 17.07 9.40 -4.43
C SER A 121 16.57 8.11 -3.78
N ALA A 122 16.37 8.12 -2.45
CA ALA A 122 15.89 6.94 -1.71
C ALA A 122 14.53 6.45 -2.22
N ARG A 123 13.65 7.39 -2.61
CA ARG A 123 12.37 7.06 -3.24
C ARG A 123 12.54 6.38 -4.59
N ALA A 124 13.38 6.94 -5.45
CA ALA A 124 13.64 6.39 -6.77
C ALA A 124 14.23 4.98 -6.67
N GLU A 125 15.25 4.79 -5.84
CA GLU A 125 15.89 3.50 -5.61
C GLU A 125 14.93 2.44 -5.07
N PHE A 126 14.10 2.80 -4.08
CA PHE A 126 13.11 1.86 -3.55
C PHE A 126 12.04 1.52 -4.59
N THR A 127 11.58 2.51 -5.36
CA THR A 127 10.58 2.32 -6.40
C THR A 127 11.11 1.40 -7.49
N GLU A 128 12.34 1.60 -7.95
CA GLU A 128 13.00 0.75 -8.95
C GLU A 128 13.08 -0.70 -8.47
N ARG A 129 13.65 -0.95 -7.28
CA ARG A 129 13.74 -2.30 -6.70
C ARG A 129 12.37 -2.96 -6.53
N LEU A 130 11.35 -2.18 -6.15
CA LEU A 130 10.00 -2.69 -5.99
C LEU A 130 9.39 -3.10 -7.35
N LEU A 131 9.53 -2.27 -8.38
CA LEU A 131 8.99 -2.55 -9.71
C LEU A 131 9.70 -3.72 -10.39
N GLU A 132 10.99 -3.91 -10.16
CA GLU A 132 11.74 -5.09 -10.64
C GLU A 132 11.31 -6.40 -9.96
N ALA A 133 10.77 -6.33 -8.75
CA ALA A 133 10.35 -7.49 -7.97
C ALA A 133 8.87 -7.88 -8.16
N LEU A 134 8.10 -7.11 -8.95
CA LEU A 134 6.69 -7.35 -9.28
C LEU A 134 6.53 -8.18 -10.55
#